data_AF-A0A0S8H9P1-F1
#
_entry.id   AF-A0A0S8H9P1-F1
#
_cell.length_a   1.000
_cell.length_b   1.000
_cell.length_c   1.000
_cell.angle_alpha   90.00
_cell.angle_beta   90.00
_cell.angle_gamma   90.00
#
_symmetry.space_group_name_H-M   'P 1'
#
loop_
_entity.id
_entity.type
_entity.pdbx_description
1 polymer ?
#
loop_
_entity_poly.entity_id
_entity_poly.type
_entity_poly.pdbx_seq_one_letter_code
_entity_poly.pdbx_strand_id
1 'polypeptide(L)'
;MMAADWLRMKLAESPEPLRGRLEAAVGQLDDQVDLSAALFAAACCLLESTRGRLDRREAAFDLLTADGLLTLACEAAALDDPEGLARCCQAMGPGGEFGQLAERWVGRS
;
A
#
# COMPACT_ATOMS: atom_id res chain seq x y z
N MET A 1 -12.07 15.94 8.30
CA MET A 1 -11.84 15.71 6.84
C MET A 1 -12.32 14.30 6.55
N MET A 2 -13.06 14.06 5.46
CA MET A 2 -13.46 12.69 5.12
C MET A 2 -12.28 11.89 4.58
N ALA A 3 -12.27 10.57 4.79
CA ALA A 3 -11.19 9.68 4.35
C ALA A 3 -10.94 9.78 2.83
N ALA A 4 -12.01 9.84 2.03
CA ALA A 4 -11.92 10.02 0.58
C ALA A 4 -11.30 11.37 0.17
N ASP A 5 -11.62 12.47 0.88
CA ASP A 5 -11.03 13.78 0.58
C ASP A 5 -9.55 13.83 0.94
N TRP A 6 -9.17 13.21 2.07
CA TRP A 6 -7.78 13.05 2.46
C TRP A 6 -7.00 12.23 1.42
N LEU A 7 -7.55 11.10 0.96
CA LEU A 7 -6.91 10.25 -0.04
C LEU A 7 -6.71 11.00 -1.35
N ARG A 8 -7.73 11.71 -1.85
CA ARG A 8 -7.63 12.53 -3.08
C ARG A 8 -6.53 13.58 -2.98
N MET A 9 -6.42 14.25 -1.83
CA MET A 9 -5.35 15.22 -1.58
C MET A 9 -3.97 14.55 -1.68
N LYS A 10 -3.80 13.39 -1.04
CA LYS A 10 -2.52 12.65 -1.05
C LYS A 10 -2.14 12.10 -2.42
N LEU A 11 -3.10 11.65 -3.21
CA LEU A 11 -2.85 11.24 -4.60
C LEU A 11 -2.40 12.44 -5.45
N ALA A 12 -3.00 13.62 -5.27
CA ALA A 12 -2.59 14.83 -5.99
C ALA A 12 -1.15 15.25 -5.65
N GLU A 13 -0.73 15.09 -4.39
CA GLU A 13 0.64 15.34 -3.91
C GLU A 13 1.66 14.28 -4.33
N SER A 14 1.19 13.10 -4.75
CA SER A 14 2.08 11.99 -5.12
C SER A 14 2.93 12.32 -6.36
N PRO A 15 4.14 11.73 -6.47
CA PRO A 15 5.00 11.92 -7.63
C PRO A 15 4.27 11.59 -8.94
N GLU A 16 4.37 12.49 -9.93
CA GLU A 16 3.69 12.36 -11.22
C GLU A 16 3.84 10.95 -11.86
N PRO A 17 5.02 10.31 -11.86
CA PRO A 17 5.19 8.98 -12.48
C PRO A 17 4.42 7.85 -11.78
N LEU A 18 4.00 8.04 -10.53
CA LEU A 18 3.27 7.05 -9.72
C LEU A 18 1.80 7.42 -9.50
N ARG A 19 1.44 8.70 -9.62
CA ARG A 19 0.08 9.20 -9.35
C ARG A 19 -1.00 8.37 -10.04
N GLY A 20 -0.92 8.20 -11.36
CA GLY A 20 -1.92 7.45 -12.12
C GLY A 20 -2.00 5.96 -11.74
N ARG A 21 -0.90 5.37 -11.25
CA ARG A 21 -0.89 3.99 -10.73
C ARG A 21 -1.52 3.89 -9.36
N LEU A 22 -1.21 4.83 -8.47
CA LEU A 22 -1.82 4.90 -7.15
C LEU A 22 -3.33 5.14 -7.27
N GLU A 23 -3.75 6.10 -8.11
CA GLU A 23 -5.16 6.37 -8.42
C GLU A 23 -5.87 5.11 -8.94
N ALA A 24 -5.25 4.36 -9.86
CA ALA A 24 -5.81 3.11 -10.37
C ALA A 24 -5.91 2.03 -9.29
N ALA A 25 -4.93 1.94 -8.40
CA ALA A 25 -4.92 0.95 -7.32
C ALA A 25 -5.96 1.25 -6.22
N VAL A 26 -6.26 2.53 -5.98
CA VAL A 26 -7.22 2.95 -4.94
C VAL A 26 -8.62 3.28 -5.45
N GLY A 27 -8.86 3.23 -6.76
CA GLY A 27 -10.13 3.65 -7.39
C GLY A 27 -11.39 2.90 -6.93
N GLN A 28 -11.27 1.88 -6.09
CA GLN A 28 -12.39 1.17 -5.44
C GLN A 28 -12.42 1.30 -3.90
N LEU A 29 -11.59 2.17 -3.34
CA LEU A 29 -11.43 2.32 -1.89
C LEU A 29 -12.21 3.49 -1.28
N ASP A 30 -12.85 4.33 -2.11
CA ASP A 30 -13.50 5.59 -1.71
C ASP A 30 -14.59 5.44 -0.62
N ASP A 31 -15.13 4.24 -0.41
CA ASP A 31 -16.21 3.94 0.57
C ASP A 31 -15.78 2.99 1.72
N GLN A 32 -14.48 2.75 1.92
CA GLN A 32 -14.03 1.80 2.95
C GLN A 32 -14.06 2.40 4.37
N VAL A 33 -14.61 1.63 5.31
CA VAL A 33 -14.69 2.00 6.74
C VAL A 33 -13.31 2.04 7.40
N ASP A 34 -12.37 1.22 6.92
CA ASP A 34 -10.98 1.20 7.38
C ASP A 34 -10.04 1.44 6.18
N LEU A 35 -9.78 2.72 5.91
CA LEU A 35 -8.97 3.13 4.77
C LEU A 35 -7.52 2.61 4.88
N SER A 36 -6.96 2.60 6.10
CA SER A 36 -5.60 2.11 6.32
C SER A 36 -5.47 0.62 5.98
N ALA A 37 -6.37 -0.21 6.51
CA ALA A 37 -6.37 -1.64 6.20
C ALA A 37 -6.60 -1.92 4.72
N ALA A 38 -7.47 -1.16 4.06
CA ALA A 38 -7.74 -1.33 2.64
C ALA A 38 -6.53 -0.98 1.75
N LEU A 39 -5.81 0.11 2.07
CA LEU A 39 -4.57 0.49 1.39
C LEU A 39 -3.47 -0.56 1.60
N PHE A 40 -3.34 -1.07 2.82
CA PHE A 40 -2.40 -2.14 3.15
C PHE A 40 -2.70 -3.43 2.35
N ALA A 41 -3.97 -3.84 2.30
CA ALA A 41 -4.40 -5.00 1.53
C ALA A 41 -4.11 -4.83 0.02
N ALA A 42 -4.36 -3.64 -0.53
CA ALA A 42 -4.03 -3.35 -1.93
C ALA A 42 -2.52 -3.47 -2.21
N ALA A 43 -1.67 -3.01 -1.27
CA ALA A 43 -0.22 -3.18 -1.36
C ALA A 43 0.19 -4.66 -1.37
N CYS A 44 -0.37 -5.48 -0.47
CA CYS A 44 -0.14 -6.93 -0.43
C CYS A 44 -0.52 -7.62 -1.75
N CYS A 45 -1.69 -7.28 -2.31
CA CYS A 45 -2.15 -7.81 -3.58
C CYS A 45 -1.21 -7.46 -4.74
N LEU A 46 -0.73 -6.21 -4.79
CA LEU A 46 0.25 -5.78 -5.79
C LEU A 46 1.58 -6.54 -5.64
N LEU A 47 2.10 -6.68 -4.41
CA LEU A 47 3.33 -7.44 -4.16
C LEU A 47 3.21 -8.87 -4.70
N GLU A 48 2.15 -9.60 -4.35
CA GLU A 48 1.92 -10.95 -4.86
C GLU A 48 1.76 -10.99 -6.39
N SER A 49 1.08 -10.01 -6.99
CA SER A 49 0.89 -9.96 -8.45
C SER A 49 2.19 -9.82 -9.26
N THR A 50 3.26 -9.33 -8.62
CA THR A 50 4.58 -9.18 -9.25
C THR A 50 5.44 -10.44 -9.18
N ARG A 51 5.00 -11.47 -8.45
CA ARG A 51 5.72 -12.73 -8.31
C ARG A 51 5.98 -13.36 -9.68
N GLY A 52 7.24 -13.73 -9.94
CA GLY A 52 7.65 -14.35 -11.21
C GLY A 52 7.69 -13.39 -12.42
N ARG A 53 7.54 -12.07 -12.21
CA ARG A 53 7.57 -11.04 -13.27
C ARG A 53 8.69 -10.00 -13.09
N LEU A 54 9.68 -10.28 -12.25
CA LEU A 54 10.73 -9.32 -11.88
C LEU A 54 11.68 -8.94 -13.03
N ASP A 55 11.65 -9.69 -14.12
CA ASP A 55 12.30 -9.36 -15.38
C ASP A 55 11.60 -8.23 -16.15
N ARG A 56 10.38 -7.85 -15.75
CA ARG A 56 9.54 -6.87 -16.44
C ARG A 56 9.58 -5.51 -15.76
N ARG A 57 9.72 -4.45 -16.56
CA ARG A 57 9.70 -3.07 -16.09
C ARG A 57 8.41 -2.73 -15.35
N GLU A 58 7.29 -3.29 -15.80
CA GLU A 58 5.97 -3.12 -15.18
C GLU A 58 5.99 -3.59 -13.72
N ALA A 59 6.62 -4.73 -13.43
CA ALA A 59 6.70 -5.24 -12.07
C ALA A 59 7.49 -4.32 -11.13
N ALA A 60 8.55 -3.66 -11.63
CA ALA A 60 9.28 -2.67 -10.84
C ALA A 60 8.39 -1.49 -10.42
N PHE A 61 7.52 -1.04 -11.33
CA PHE A 61 6.57 0.02 -10.98
C PHE A 61 5.41 -0.46 -10.11
N ASP A 62 4.95 -1.70 -10.27
CA ASP A 62 3.94 -2.31 -9.40
C ASP A 62 4.48 -2.41 -7.96
N LEU A 63 5.77 -2.75 -7.78
CA LEU A 63 6.45 -2.72 -6.48
C LEU A 63 6.54 -1.30 -5.89
N LEU A 64 6.91 -0.30 -6.69
CA LEU A 64 6.89 1.11 -6.26
C LEU A 64 5.48 1.60 -5.89
N THR A 65 4.46 1.07 -6.58
CA THR A 65 3.06 1.39 -6.27
C THR A 65 2.65 0.74 -4.94
N ALA A 66 3.04 -0.52 -4.69
CA ALA A 66 2.82 -1.18 -3.41
C ALA A 66 3.48 -0.43 -2.25
N ASP A 67 4.73 0.03 -2.41
CA ASP A 67 5.44 0.86 -1.44
C ASP A 67 4.71 2.19 -1.14
N GLY A 68 4.23 2.87 -2.20
CA GLY A 68 3.42 4.08 -2.06
C GLY A 68 2.11 3.81 -1.29
N LEU A 69 1.44 2.68 -1.54
CA LEU A 69 0.22 2.29 -0.83
C LEU A 69 0.49 1.98 0.65
N LEU A 70 1.61 1.36 1.01
CA LEU A 70 2.00 1.15 2.40
C LEU A 70 2.26 2.46 3.13
N THR A 71 2.89 3.42 2.44
CA THR A 71 3.10 4.78 2.98
C THR A 71 1.75 5.43 3.27
N LEU A 72 0.83 5.40 2.32
CA LEU A 72 -0.53 5.93 2.52
C LEU A 72 -1.29 5.18 3.63
N ALA A 73 -1.13 3.86 3.75
CA ALA A 73 -1.75 3.09 4.83
C ALA A 73 -1.25 3.55 6.21
N CYS A 74 0.04 3.82 6.34
CA CYS A 74 0.64 4.35 7.57
C CYS A 74 0.15 5.77 7.89
N GLU A 75 0.11 6.65 6.89
CA GLU A 75 -0.41 8.01 7.07
C GLU A 75 -1.90 8.03 7.43
N ALA A 76 -2.69 7.16 6.80
CA ALA A 76 -4.11 6.97 7.12
C ALA A 76 -4.29 6.48 8.57
N ALA A 77 -3.50 5.50 9.01
CA ALA A 77 -3.56 5.01 10.38
C ALA A 77 -3.20 6.10 11.40
N ALA A 78 -2.20 6.93 11.10
CA ALA A 78 -1.78 8.04 11.94
C ALA A 78 -2.81 9.18 12.01
N LEU A 79 -3.68 9.32 11.00
CA LEU A 79 -4.73 10.34 10.96
C LEU A 79 -5.80 10.12 12.04
N ASP A 80 -6.16 8.85 12.28
CA ASP A 80 -7.21 8.47 13.22
C ASP A 80 -6.67 8.25 14.64
N ASP A 81 -5.48 7.65 14.77
CA ASP A 81 -4.90 7.26 16.06
C ASP A 81 -3.35 7.15 15.94
N PRO A 82 -2.57 7.90 16.75
CA PRO A 82 -1.11 7.75 16.78
C PRO A 82 -0.64 6.32 17.08
N GLU A 83 -1.42 5.52 17.83
CA GLU A 83 -1.13 4.10 18.05
C GLU A 83 -1.45 3.23 16.82
N GLY A 84 -2.29 3.71 15.91
CA GLY A 84 -2.56 3.10 14.61
C GLY A 84 -1.31 2.95 13.76
N LEU A 85 -0.44 3.96 13.75
CA LEU A 85 0.85 3.89 13.07
C LEU A 85 1.71 2.75 13.61
N ALA A 86 1.74 2.55 14.94
CA ALA A 86 2.52 1.48 15.55
C ALA A 86 1.99 0.10 15.12
N ARG A 87 0.67 -0.09 15.01
CA ARG A 87 0.06 -1.32 14.49
C ARG A 87 0.41 -1.56 13.02
N CYS A 88 0.37 -0.53 12.17
CA CYS A 88 0.81 -0.64 10.78
C CYS A 88 2.31 -1.01 10.67
N CYS A 89 3.17 -0.37 11.45
CA CYS A 89 4.60 -0.71 11.51
C CYS A 89 4.82 -2.17 11.96
N GLN A 90 4.06 -2.65 12.93
CA GLN A 90 4.12 -4.05 13.37
C GLN A 90 3.70 -5.00 12.24
N ALA A 91 2.65 -4.68 11.49
CA ALA A 91 2.19 -5.49 10.35
C ALA A 91 3.20 -5.51 9.18
N MET A 92 4.00 -4.45 9.02
CA MET A 92 5.09 -4.39 8.04
C MET A 92 6.39 -5.06 8.49
N GLY A 93 6.61 -5.22 9.80
CA GLY A 93 7.82 -5.84 10.34
C GLY A 93 7.96 -7.32 9.96
N PRO A 94 9.13 -7.95 10.17
CA PRO A 94 9.40 -9.33 9.75
C PRO A 94 8.39 -10.37 10.25
N GLY A 95 7.89 -10.20 11.48
CA GLY A 95 6.85 -11.08 12.06
C GLY A 95 5.41 -10.71 11.68
N GLY A 96 5.21 -9.56 11.03
CA GLY A 96 3.90 -9.06 10.60
C GLY A 96 3.44 -9.65 9.27
N GLU A 97 2.19 -9.42 8.91
CA GLU A 97 1.56 -9.97 7.71
C GLU A 97 2.36 -9.66 6.43
N PHE A 98 2.75 -8.41 6.22
CA PHE A 98 3.49 -8.00 5.03
C PHE A 98 4.94 -8.51 5.07
N GLY A 99 5.57 -8.54 6.24
CA GLY A 99 6.92 -9.13 6.39
C GLY A 99 6.94 -10.61 6.02
N GLN A 100 5.99 -11.40 6.54
CA GLN A 100 5.83 -12.80 6.17
C GLN A 100 5.50 -12.98 4.69
N LEU A 101 4.69 -12.09 4.11
CA LEU A 101 4.39 -12.08 2.69
C LEU A 101 5.65 -11.85 1.86
N ALA A 102 6.44 -10.84 2.19
CA ALA A 102 7.70 -10.52 1.54
C ALA A 102 8.71 -11.68 1.67
N GLU A 103 8.81 -12.32 2.83
CA GLU A 103 9.65 -13.50 3.02
C GLU A 103 9.22 -14.67 2.15
N ARG A 104 7.91 -14.98 2.05
CA ARG A 104 7.37 -16.00 1.13
C ARG A 104 7.52 -15.64 -0.34
N TRP A 105 7.55 -14.35 -0.65
CA TRP A 105 7.71 -13.85 -2.00
C TRP A 105 9.18 -13.97 -2.47
N VAL A 106 10.15 -13.69 -1.58
CA VAL A 106 11.59 -13.86 -1.83
C VAL A 106 12.01 -15.34 -1.75
N GLY A 107 11.44 -16.08 -0.78
CA GLY A 107 11.63 -17.51 -0.58
C GLY A 107 10.96 -18.29 -1.70
N ARG A 108 11.75 -18.58 -2.74
CA ARG A 108 11.34 -19.33 -3.94
C ARG A 108 10.49 -20.57 -3.60
N SER A 109 9.43 -20.73 -4.39
CA SER A 109 8.53 -21.89 -4.47
C SER A 109 9.27 -23.22 -4.62
#